data_AF-A0AAW3YRZ2-F1
#
_entry.id   AF-A0AAW3YRZ2-F1
#
_cell.length_a   1.000
_cell.length_b   1.000
_cell.length_c   1.000
_cell.angle_alpha   90.00
_cell.angle_beta   90.00
_cell.angle_gamma   90.00
#
_symmetry.space_group_name_H-M   'P 1'
#
loop_
_entity.id
_entity.type
_entity.pdbx_description
1 polymer ?
#
loop_
_entity_poly.entity_id
_entity_poly.type
_entity_poly.pdbx_seq_one_letter_code
_entity_poly.pdbx_strand_id
1 'polypeptide(L)'
;MSGPIVTDGDILQFDPQFGHRQVRVTIPGKINGTGHAQINGKKVCILGDEKRVTVSATYTTITHMTPGIGTLTISLLDISQQALQCTSGAVLIIKGKKFTAMFTPRFPAMNNTVIPPQPDILTPSLGSGIFIPQQNFATVN
;
A
#
# COMPACT_ATOMS: atom_id res chain seq x y z
N MET A 1 11.34 -7.88 -16.76
CA MET A 1 11.13 -8.19 -15.33
C MET A 1 9.96 -9.13 -15.29
N SER A 2 10.18 -10.31 -14.73
CA SER A 2 9.19 -11.38 -14.74
C SER A 2 8.54 -11.52 -13.37
N GLY A 3 7.24 -11.81 -13.35
CA GLY A 3 6.52 -11.97 -12.09
C GLY A 3 5.00 -12.11 -12.25
N PRO A 4 4.33 -12.58 -11.20
CA PRO A 4 2.88 -12.75 -11.20
C PRO A 4 2.18 -11.40 -11.37
N ILE A 5 1.20 -11.40 -12.27
CA ILE A 5 0.36 -10.23 -12.57
C ILE A 5 -0.59 -9.99 -11.39
N VAL A 6 -0.67 -8.73 -10.97
CA VAL A 6 -1.61 -8.30 -9.93
C VAL A 6 -3.00 -8.14 -10.56
N THR A 7 -4.00 -8.67 -9.89
CA THR A 7 -5.39 -8.72 -10.35
C THR A 7 -6.34 -8.08 -9.34
N ASP A 8 -7.56 -7.81 -9.78
CA ASP A 8 -8.61 -7.24 -8.96
C ASP A 8 -8.84 -8.06 -7.67
N GLY A 9 -8.84 -7.35 -6.55
CA GLY A 9 -9.04 -7.91 -5.22
C GLY A 9 -7.78 -8.49 -4.57
N ASP A 10 -6.61 -8.40 -5.23
CA ASP A 10 -5.34 -8.76 -4.61
C ASP A 10 -5.02 -7.86 -3.42
N ILE A 11 -4.29 -8.43 -2.46
CA ILE A 11 -4.08 -7.81 -1.14
C ILE A 11 -2.75 -7.04 -1.16
N LEU A 12 -2.70 -5.94 -0.42
CA LEU A 12 -1.49 -5.19 -0.14
C LEU A 12 -1.03 -5.46 1.28
N GLN A 13 0.27 -5.74 1.42
CA GLN A 13 0.93 -5.86 2.70
C GLN A 13 1.92 -4.70 2.86
N PHE A 14 1.70 -3.86 3.87
CA PHE A 14 2.57 -2.74 4.21
C PHE A 14 3.55 -3.15 5.30
N ASP A 15 4.78 -2.64 5.22
CA ASP A 15 5.74 -2.77 6.31
C ASP A 15 5.23 -1.99 7.53
N PRO A 16 5.37 -2.50 8.76
CA PRO A 16 4.78 -1.86 9.94
C PRO A 16 5.48 -0.56 10.37
N GLN A 17 6.65 -0.25 9.80
CA GLN A 17 7.46 0.90 10.20
C GLN A 17 7.45 1.99 9.13
N PHE A 18 6.92 3.16 9.48
CA PHE A 18 6.87 4.35 8.64
C PHE A 18 7.62 5.49 9.32
N GLY A 19 8.94 5.57 9.10
CA GLY A 19 9.83 6.44 9.86
C GLY A 19 9.87 6.04 11.34
N HIS A 20 9.47 6.95 12.22
CA HIS A 20 9.39 6.71 13.67
C HIS A 20 8.01 6.18 14.12
N ARG A 21 7.07 6.01 13.20
CA ARG A 21 5.70 5.55 13.48
C ARG A 21 5.59 4.06 13.23
N GLN A 22 4.97 3.36 14.18
CA GLN A 22 4.56 1.98 14.02
C GLN A 22 3.10 1.96 13.55
N VAL A 23 2.90 1.60 12.29
CA VAL A 23 1.60 1.59 11.63
C VAL A 23 1.06 0.16 11.61
N ARG A 24 -0.20 0.00 12.01
CA ARG A 24 -0.92 -1.25 12.02
C ARG A 24 -2.17 -1.14 11.15
N VAL A 25 -2.19 -1.93 10.09
CA VAL A 25 -3.33 -2.05 9.18
C VAL A 25 -4.30 -3.07 9.78
N THR A 26 -5.50 -2.63 10.17
CA THR A 26 -6.52 -3.53 10.73
C THR A 26 -7.24 -4.33 9.64
N ILE A 27 -7.49 -3.70 8.50
CA ILE A 27 -8.14 -4.31 7.34
C ILE A 27 -7.14 -4.27 6.18
N PRO A 28 -6.67 -5.43 5.68
CA PRO A 28 -5.73 -5.46 4.57
C PRO A 28 -6.24 -4.65 3.38
N GLY A 29 -5.36 -3.83 2.81
CA GLY A 29 -5.67 -3.08 1.60
C GLY A 29 -5.95 -4.01 0.44
N LYS A 30 -6.84 -3.61 -0.46
CA LYS A 30 -7.07 -4.29 -1.74
C LYS A 30 -6.82 -3.32 -2.88
N ILE A 31 -6.33 -3.84 -3.99
CA ILE A 31 -6.23 -3.11 -5.24
C ILE A 31 -7.35 -3.53 -6.18
N ASN A 32 -7.87 -2.57 -6.94
CA ASN A 32 -8.92 -2.80 -7.91
C ASN A 32 -8.34 -2.68 -9.32
N GLY A 33 -8.55 -3.70 -10.14
CA GLY A 33 -8.03 -3.74 -11.50
C GLY A 33 -8.99 -3.09 -12.49
N THR A 34 -8.48 -2.17 -13.33
CA THR A 34 -9.27 -1.56 -14.41
C THR A 34 -8.84 -1.99 -15.81
N GLY A 35 -7.84 -2.87 -15.91
CA GLY A 35 -7.36 -3.39 -17.18
C GLY A 35 -8.44 -4.11 -18.00
N HIS A 36 -8.26 -4.10 -19.32
CA HIS A 36 -9.19 -4.73 -20.25
C HIS A 36 -9.09 -6.27 -20.20
N ALA A 37 -7.88 -6.79 -20.07
CA ALA A 37 -7.62 -8.22 -19.93
C ALA A 37 -8.08 -8.73 -18.57
N GLN A 38 -8.47 -10.00 -18.54
CA GLN A 38 -8.90 -10.68 -17.33
C GLN A 38 -8.10 -11.97 -17.15
N ILE A 39 -7.76 -12.26 -15.90
CA ILE A 39 -7.11 -13.48 -15.48
C ILE A 39 -8.09 -14.15 -14.52
N ASN A 40 -8.60 -15.32 -14.90
CA ASN A 40 -9.59 -16.06 -14.11
C ASN A 40 -10.85 -15.22 -13.76
N GLY A 41 -11.35 -14.44 -14.72
CA GLY A 41 -12.51 -13.55 -14.53
C GLY A 41 -12.24 -12.31 -13.66
N LYS A 42 -11.00 -12.10 -13.21
CA LYS A 42 -10.58 -10.88 -12.50
C LYS A 42 -9.83 -9.96 -13.45
N LYS A 43 -10.15 -8.66 -13.43
CA LYS A 43 -9.44 -7.67 -14.23
C LYS A 43 -8.00 -7.54 -13.77
N VAL A 44 -7.08 -7.37 -14.71
CA VAL A 44 -5.68 -7.08 -14.39
C VAL A 44 -5.52 -5.66 -13.87
N CYS A 45 -4.61 -5.45 -12.93
CA CYS A 45 -4.27 -4.13 -12.44
C CYS A 45 -3.29 -3.46 -13.41
N ILE A 46 -3.57 -2.22 -13.76
CA ILE A 46 -2.76 -1.40 -14.66
C ILE A 46 -2.26 -0.15 -13.96
N LEU A 47 -1.21 0.46 -14.49
CA LEU A 47 -0.66 1.70 -13.98
C LEU A 47 -1.72 2.80 -13.91
N GLY A 48 -1.87 3.40 -12.73
CA GLY A 48 -2.96 4.30 -12.35
C GLY A 48 -3.92 3.69 -11.31
N ASP A 49 -4.07 2.36 -11.29
CA ASP A 49 -4.92 1.68 -10.29
C ASP A 49 -4.36 1.82 -8.87
N GLU A 50 -3.03 1.90 -8.73
CA GLU A 50 -2.37 2.06 -7.43
C GLU A 50 -2.77 3.37 -6.72
N LYS A 51 -3.08 4.42 -7.48
CA LYS A 51 -3.46 5.74 -6.94
C LYS A 51 -4.83 5.73 -6.26
N ARG A 52 -5.66 4.72 -6.57
CA ARG A 52 -6.99 4.54 -5.98
C ARG A 52 -6.92 3.76 -4.67
N VAL A 53 -5.77 3.15 -4.37
CA VAL A 53 -5.58 2.38 -3.13
C VAL A 53 -5.49 3.32 -1.96
N THR A 54 -6.46 3.21 -1.06
CA THR A 54 -6.53 3.96 0.19
C THR A 54 -6.85 2.99 1.31
N VAL A 55 -5.97 2.90 2.31
CA VAL A 55 -6.10 1.93 3.41
C VAL A 55 -6.10 2.66 4.73
N SER A 56 -7.11 2.41 5.56
CA SER A 56 -7.16 2.98 6.92
C SER A 56 -6.27 2.17 7.84
N ALA A 57 -5.45 2.85 8.64
CA ALA A 57 -4.55 2.22 9.58
C ALA A 57 -4.48 3.02 10.88
N THR A 58 -4.24 2.31 11.98
CA THR A 58 -3.91 2.91 13.27
C THR A 58 -2.40 3.02 13.40
N TYR A 59 -1.91 3.96 14.18
CA TYR A 59 -0.47 4.06 14.43
C TYR A 59 -0.16 4.47 15.86
N THR A 60 1.02 4.08 16.32
CA THR A 60 1.61 4.52 17.58
C THR A 60 3.06 4.96 17.35
N THR A 61 3.62 5.64 18.33
CA THR A 61 5.08 5.85 18.40
C THR A 61 5.60 5.32 19.73
N ILE A 62 6.91 5.32 19.92
CA ILE A 62 7.54 4.91 21.19
C ILE A 62 7.02 5.73 22.38
N THR A 63 6.66 7.01 22.15
CA THR A 63 6.18 7.94 23.17
C THR A 63 4.66 8.14 23.16
N HIS A 64 4.01 8.00 22.00
CA HIS A 64 2.57 8.18 21.84
C HIS A 64 1.88 6.81 21.77
N MET A 65 1.60 6.24 22.95
CA MET A 65 1.04 4.89 23.10
C MET A 65 -0.47 4.83 22.82
N THR A 66 -1.19 5.96 22.87
CA THR A 66 -2.60 6.01 22.49
C THR A 66 -2.70 6.04 20.96
N PRO A 67 -3.32 5.04 20.30
CA PRO A 67 -3.28 4.94 18.85
C PRO A 67 -3.96 6.11 18.15
N GLY A 68 -3.24 6.72 17.21
CA GLY A 68 -3.81 7.62 16.22
C GLY A 68 -4.39 6.86 15.04
N ILE A 69 -5.06 7.59 14.14
CA ILE A 69 -5.64 7.03 12.91
C ILE A 69 -5.06 7.79 11.73
N GLY A 70 -4.70 7.07 10.69
CA GLY A 70 -4.26 7.67 9.44
C GLY A 70 -4.65 6.83 8.23
N THR A 71 -4.17 7.30 7.10
CA THR A 71 -4.45 6.72 5.79
C THR A 71 -3.14 6.37 5.10
N LEU A 72 -3.06 5.15 4.57
CA LEU A 72 -1.97 4.67 3.74
C LEU A 72 -2.37 4.78 2.27
N THR A 73 -1.47 5.33 1.47
CA THR A 73 -1.58 5.41 0.01
C THR A 73 -0.28 4.90 -0.62
N ILE A 74 -0.36 4.46 -1.88
CA ILE A 74 0.83 4.10 -2.65
C ILE A 74 1.34 5.37 -3.34
N SER A 75 2.57 5.77 -3.02
CA SER A 75 3.17 6.99 -3.58
C SER A 75 3.91 6.71 -4.88
N LEU A 76 4.64 5.59 -4.94
CA LEU A 76 5.44 5.25 -6.11
C LEU A 76 5.56 3.72 -6.24
N LEU A 77 5.30 3.21 -7.44
CA LEU A 77 5.65 1.84 -7.80
C LEU A 77 7.11 1.79 -8.23
N ASP A 78 7.80 0.72 -7.82
CA ASP A 78 9.13 0.46 -8.35
C ASP A 78 9.05 0.02 -9.83
N ILE A 79 10.13 0.22 -10.58
CA ILE A 79 10.21 -0.23 -11.98
C ILE A 79 10.03 -1.75 -12.08
N SER A 80 10.42 -2.52 -11.06
CA SER A 80 10.19 -3.96 -10.99
C SER A 80 8.72 -4.37 -10.93
N GLN A 81 7.82 -3.45 -10.58
CA GLN A 81 6.38 -3.69 -10.47
C GLN A 81 5.63 -3.27 -11.73
N GLN A 82 6.35 -2.77 -12.74
CA GLN A 82 5.79 -2.29 -14.00
C GLN A 82 6.24 -3.21 -15.13
N ALA A 83 5.30 -3.96 -15.69
CA ALA A 83 5.56 -4.81 -16.84
C ALA A 83 5.49 -4.00 -18.14
N LEU A 84 6.51 -3.19 -18.42
CA LEU A 84 6.56 -2.28 -19.57
C LEU A 84 6.34 -2.95 -20.93
N GLN A 85 6.64 -4.25 -21.02
CA GLN A 85 6.50 -5.07 -22.23
C GLN A 85 5.07 -5.63 -22.43
N CYS A 86 4.17 -5.46 -21.45
CA CYS A 86 2.81 -5.97 -21.51
C CYS A 86 1.82 -4.86 -21.15
N THR A 87 0.93 -4.55 -22.10
CA THR A 87 -0.07 -3.51 -21.93
C THR A 87 -1.48 -4.05 -22.13
N SER A 88 -2.43 -3.56 -21.36
CA SER A 88 -3.84 -3.87 -21.49
C SER A 88 -4.67 -2.59 -21.33
N GLY A 89 -4.38 -1.62 -22.19
CA GLY A 89 -4.79 -0.22 -22.06
C GLY A 89 -3.69 0.65 -21.44
N ALA A 90 -3.06 0.17 -20.37
CA ALA A 90 -1.82 0.72 -19.82
C ALA A 90 -0.88 -0.41 -19.36
N VAL A 91 0.31 -0.03 -18.86
CA VAL A 91 1.33 -0.95 -18.34
C VAL A 91 0.74 -1.81 -17.21
N LEU A 92 0.91 -3.13 -17.29
CA LEU A 92 0.45 -4.04 -16.25
C LEU A 92 1.26 -3.88 -14.96
N ILE A 93 0.58 -4.02 -13.81
CA ILE A 93 1.22 -4.10 -12.50
C ILE A 93 1.52 -5.57 -12.18
N ILE A 94 2.77 -5.85 -11.81
CA ILE A 94 3.21 -7.16 -11.33
C ILE A 94 3.70 -7.05 -9.89
N LYS A 95 3.81 -8.19 -9.20
CA LYS A 95 4.26 -8.23 -7.79
C LYS A 95 5.55 -7.45 -7.55
N GLY A 96 6.55 -7.65 -8.41
CA GLY A 96 7.87 -7.02 -8.35
C GLY A 96 8.53 -7.16 -6.98
N LYS A 97 9.29 -6.13 -6.57
CA LYS A 97 9.96 -6.06 -5.26
C LYS A 97 9.08 -5.41 -4.19
N LYS A 98 9.12 -4.08 -4.08
CA LYS A 98 8.37 -3.28 -3.11
C LYS A 98 7.94 -1.96 -3.77
N PHE A 99 6.78 -1.44 -3.38
CA PHE A 99 6.37 -0.07 -3.68
C PHE A 99 6.67 0.84 -2.49
N THR A 100 6.80 2.13 -2.76
CA THR A 100 6.86 3.18 -1.74
C THR A 100 5.44 3.55 -1.33
N ALA A 101 5.16 3.43 -0.04
CA ALA A 101 3.89 3.83 0.56
C ALA A 101 4.08 5.10 1.39
N MET A 102 3.02 5.89 1.51
CA MET A 102 2.97 7.06 2.37
C MET A 102 1.84 6.92 3.37
N PHE A 103 2.17 7.12 4.63
CA PHE A 103 1.24 7.23 5.72
C PHE A 103 0.95 8.69 6.03
N THR A 104 -0.32 9.07 5.95
CA THR A 104 -0.79 10.41 6.31
C THR A 104 -1.64 10.31 7.57
N PRO A 105 -1.14 10.76 8.73
CA PRO A 105 -1.94 10.84 9.95
C PRO A 105 -3.16 11.76 9.75
N ARG A 106 -4.35 11.33 10.22
CA ARG A 106 -5.55 12.19 10.28
C ARG A 106 -5.90 12.57 11.71
N PHE A 107 -5.79 11.62 12.62
CA PHE A 107 -5.94 11.81 14.06
C PHE A 107 -4.60 11.45 14.71
N PRO A 108 -3.98 12.38 15.45
CA PRO A 108 -2.65 12.16 15.99
C PRO A 108 -2.69 11.09 17.08
N ALA A 109 -1.62 10.30 17.18
CA ALA A 109 -1.38 9.48 18.35
C ALA A 109 -1.14 10.40 19.56
N MET A 110 -1.60 10.00 20.75
CA MET A 110 -1.53 10.84 21.95
C MET A 110 -0.58 10.26 23.00
N ASN A 111 0.23 11.14 23.57
CA ASN A 111 1.03 10.86 24.76
C ASN A 111 0.28 11.38 25.99
N ASN A 112 -0.30 10.44 26.74
CA ASN A 112 -1.07 10.73 27.95
C ASN A 112 -0.21 10.66 29.23
N THR A 113 1.10 10.38 29.12
CA THR A 113 1.99 10.36 30.29
C THR A 113 2.51 11.74 30.68
N VAL A 114 2.27 12.75 29.85
CA VAL A 114 2.65 14.16 30.08
C VAL A 114 1.41 15.02 30.30
N ILE A 115 1.54 16.10 31.08
CA ILE A 115 0.47 17.06 31.38
C ILE A 115 0.89 18.44 30.86
N PRO A 116 0.14 19.05 29.92
CA PRO A 116 -1.04 18.52 29.24
C PRO A 116 -0.69 17.38 28.26
N PRO A 117 -1.65 16.50 27.88
CA PRO A 117 -1.42 15.45 26.89
C PRO A 117 -0.91 16.02 25.56
N GLN A 118 0.12 15.38 25.00
CA GLN A 118 0.79 15.88 23.80
C GLN A 118 0.41 15.04 22.57
N PRO A 119 -0.07 15.65 21.48
CA PRO A 119 -0.32 14.97 20.22
C PRO A 119 0.98 14.78 19.40
N ASP A 120 1.05 13.68 18.66
CA ASP A 120 2.07 13.49 17.61
C ASP A 120 1.85 14.48 16.45
N ILE A 121 2.92 14.78 15.72
CA ILE A 121 2.86 15.62 14.53
C ILE A 121 2.10 14.92 13.40
N LEU A 122 1.33 15.66 12.61
CA LEU A 122 0.55 15.11 11.49
C LEU A 122 1.32 15.03 10.17
N THR A 123 2.64 15.20 10.21
CA THR A 123 3.47 15.15 9.00
C THR A 123 3.40 13.78 8.34
N PRO A 124 3.25 13.65 7.01
CA PRO A 124 3.29 12.36 6.35
C PRO A 124 4.63 11.64 6.57
N SER A 125 4.61 10.32 6.66
CA SER A 125 5.83 9.49 6.70
C SER A 125 5.85 8.47 5.57
N LEU A 126 7.04 8.20 5.05
CA LEU A 126 7.26 7.20 4.01
C LEU A 126 7.52 5.83 4.62
N GLY A 127 7.13 4.80 3.89
CA GLY A 127 7.42 3.41 4.18
C GLY A 127 7.33 2.61 2.89
N SER A 128 7.22 1.30 3.02
CA SER A 128 7.21 0.39 1.89
C SER A 128 6.11 -0.65 2.02
N GLY A 129 5.76 -1.29 0.91
CA GLY A 129 4.84 -2.42 0.91
C GLY A 129 5.02 -3.31 -0.31
N ILE A 130 4.30 -4.43 -0.31
CA ILE A 130 4.30 -5.42 -1.37
C ILE A 130 2.88 -5.79 -1.77
N PHE A 131 2.72 -6.17 -3.04
CA PHE A 131 1.52 -6.83 -3.50
C PHE A 131 1.59 -8.31 -3.14
N ILE A 132 0.46 -8.87 -2.72
CA ILE A 132 0.25 -10.29 -2.49
C ILE A 132 -0.76 -10.77 -3.53
N PRO A 133 -0.29 -11.21 -4.72
CA PRO A 133 -1.16 -11.78 -5.72
C PRO A 133 -1.82 -13.04 -5.20
N GLN A 134 -3.12 -13.21 -5.46
CA GLN A 134 -3.83 -14.45 -5.15
C GLN A 134 -3.61 -15.54 -6.20
N GLN A 135 -2.87 -15.22 -7.27
CA GLN A 135 -2.59 -16.13 -8.38
C GLN A 135 -1.09 -16.07 -8.74
N ASN A 136 -0.52 -17.22 -9.12
CA ASN A 136 0.88 -17.34 -9.56
C ASN A 136 1.04 -17.96 -10.95
N PHE A 137 -0.04 -18.25 -11.67
CA PHE A 137 0.03 -18.94 -12.96
C PHE A 137 0.22 -17.98 -14.14
N ALA A 138 -0.31 -16.76 -14.04
CA ALA A 138 -0.17 -15.74 -15.06
C ALA A 138 1.00 -14.81 -14.68
N THR A 139 2.11 -14.97 -15.40
CA THR A 139 3.35 -14.24 -15.19
C THR A 139 3.78 -13.53 -16.47
N VAL A 140 4.36 -12.33 -16.31
CA VAL A 140 5.11 -11.68 -17.40
C VAL A 140 6.54 -12.26 -17.41
N ASN A 141 7.18 -12.38 -18.57
CA ASN A 141 8.60 -12.73 -18.73
C ASN A 141 9.41 -11.54 -19.24
#